data_AF-A0A4Y2GAW3-F1
#
_entry.id   AF-A0A4Y2GAW3-F1
#
_cell.length_a   1.000
_cell.length_b   1.000
_cell.length_c   1.000
_cell.angle_alpha   90.00
_cell.angle_beta   90.00
_cell.angle_gamma   90.00
#
_symmetry.space_group_name_H-M   'P 1'
#
loop_
_entity.id
_entity.type
_entity.pdbx_description
1 polymer ?
#
loop_
_entity_poly.entity_id
_entity_poly.type
_entity_poly.pdbx_seq_one_letter_code
_entity_poly.pdbx_strand_id
1 'polypeptide(L)'
;MKSSEEMCPRFDLQRMLPQFKKGGDMALYLKLCERQFTILKVPPDIWATYLISSLPAEIGRLFAREPETKIHDFEYVKTVLLQRFKMNA
;
A
#
# COMPACT_ATOMS: atom_id res chain seq x y z
N MET A 1 -5.30 -3.53 32.99
CA MET A 1 -3.95 -3.35 32.40
C MET A 1 -3.68 -4.53 31.49
N LYS A 2 -3.75 -4.35 30.17
CA LYS A 2 -3.17 -5.28 29.19
C LYS A 2 -2.53 -4.42 28.12
N SER A 3 -1.27 -4.76 27.82
CA SER A 3 -0.28 -3.96 27.14
C SER A 3 -0.86 -3.13 26.01
N SER A 4 -0.56 -1.83 26.04
CA SER A 4 -0.37 -1.06 24.81
C SER A 4 0.48 -1.94 23.90
N GLU A 5 -0.12 -2.46 22.85
CA GLU A 5 0.61 -2.95 21.69
C GLU A 5 1.63 -1.86 21.40
N GLU A 6 2.90 -2.23 21.45
CA GLU A 6 4.00 -1.38 21.03
C GLU A 6 3.79 -1.13 19.54
N MET A 7 2.92 -0.15 19.26
CA MET A 7 2.72 0.48 17.98
C MET A 7 4.12 0.91 17.57
N CYS A 8 4.64 0.22 16.54
CA CYS A 8 5.94 0.47 15.94
C CYS A 8 6.17 2.00 15.96
N PRO A 9 7.29 2.50 16.54
CA PRO A 9 7.47 3.93 16.74
C PRO A 9 7.12 4.60 15.43
N ARG A 10 6.24 5.60 15.47
CA ARG A 10 5.72 6.32 14.29
C ARG A 10 6.83 7.09 13.57
N PHE A 11 7.96 6.46 13.26
CA PHE A 11 8.66 6.71 12.02
C PHE A 11 7.57 6.77 10.96
N ASP A 12 7.49 7.90 10.30
CA ASP A 12 6.51 8.13 9.26
C ASP A 12 6.69 7.02 8.23
N LEU A 13 5.87 5.97 8.31
CA LEU A 13 5.98 4.78 7.47
C LEU A 13 5.93 5.19 6.00
N GLN A 14 5.24 6.30 5.70
CA GLN A 14 5.23 6.88 4.36
C GLN A 14 6.60 7.38 3.89
N ARG A 15 7.50 7.79 4.80
CA ARG A 15 8.89 8.16 4.48
C ARG A 15 9.78 6.94 4.23
N MET A 16 9.40 5.77 4.76
CA MET A 16 10.15 4.52 4.62
C MET A 16 9.66 3.68 3.44
N LEU A 17 8.38 3.83 3.08
CA LEU A 17 7.83 3.15 1.91
C LEU A 17 8.51 3.66 0.64
N PRO A 18 8.79 2.75 -0.32
CA PRO A 18 9.22 3.18 -1.63
C PRO A 18 8.16 4.11 -2.22
N GLN A 19 8.61 5.18 -2.87
CA GLN A 19 7.72 6.03 -3.67
C GLN A 19 7.55 5.44 -5.06
N PHE A 20 6.32 5.39 -5.55
CA PHE A 20 6.07 4.95 -6.92
C PHE A 20 6.52 6.04 -7.91
N LYS A 21 7.43 5.68 -8.82
CA LYS A 21 7.88 6.57 -9.91
C LYS A 21 6.92 6.45 -11.10
N LYS A 22 6.62 7.58 -11.75
CA LYS A 22 5.80 7.60 -12.97
C LYS A 22 6.47 6.74 -14.05
N GLY A 23 5.71 5.80 -14.64
CA GLY A 23 6.23 4.84 -15.62
C GLY A 23 7.03 3.68 -15.01
N GLY A 24 7.07 3.55 -13.68
CA GLY A 24 7.70 2.42 -13.00
C GLY A 24 6.90 1.13 -13.12
N ASP A 25 7.58 0.01 -12.90
CA ASP A 25 6.97 -1.31 -12.82
C ASP A 25 6.13 -1.44 -11.53
N MET A 26 4.81 -1.52 -11.70
CA MET A 26 3.86 -1.65 -10.60
C MET A 26 4.01 -2.97 -9.84
N ALA A 27 4.31 -4.08 -10.53
CA ALA A 27 4.50 -5.37 -9.87
C ALA A 27 5.75 -5.36 -8.98
N LEU A 28 6.85 -4.77 -9.48
CA LEU A 28 8.06 -4.58 -8.69
C LEU A 28 7.81 -3.67 -7.48
N TYR A 29 7.08 -2.57 -7.68
CA TYR A 29 6.72 -1.64 -6.62
C TYR A 29 5.96 -2.33 -5.47
N LEU A 30 4.88 -3.07 -5.81
CA LEU A 30 4.07 -3.79 -4.83
C LEU A 30 4.91 -4.80 -4.01
N LYS A 31 5.79 -5.55 -4.69
CA LYS A 31 6.70 -6.50 -4.03
C LYS A 31 7.67 -5.82 -3.06
N LEU A 32 8.12 -4.59 -3.37
CA LEU A 32 8.95 -3.81 -2.45
C LEU A 32 8.15 -3.32 -1.24
N CYS A 33 6.92 -2.85 -1.43
CA CYS A 33 6.04 -2.46 -0.32
C CYS A 33 5.78 -3.63 0.64
N GLU A 34 5.40 -4.81 0.14
CA GLU A 34 5.17 -6.01 0.96
C GLU A 34 6.39 -6.38 1.80
N ARG A 35 7.59 -6.31 1.21
CA ARG A 35 8.85 -6.56 1.93
C ARG A 35 9.06 -5.53 3.03
N GLN A 36 8.83 -4.24 2.78
CA GLN A 36 8.98 -3.21 3.79
C GLN A 36 7.98 -3.37 4.93
N PHE A 37 6.71 -3.66 4.61
CA PHE A 37 5.70 -3.94 5.62
C PHE A 37 6.08 -5.13 6.50
N THR A 38 6.61 -6.20 5.90
CA THR A 38 7.08 -7.38 6.63
C THR A 38 8.29 -7.05 7.53
N ILE A 39 9.29 -6.34 7.00
CA ILE A 39 10.50 -5.96 7.74
C ILE A 39 10.15 -5.06 8.94
N LEU A 40 9.23 -4.12 8.74
CA LEU A 40 8.78 -3.16 9.75
C LEU A 40 7.68 -3.73 10.66
N LYS A 41 7.28 -5.00 10.45
CA LYS A 41 6.22 -5.70 11.20
C LYS A 41 4.92 -4.90 11.26
N VAL A 42 4.55 -4.28 10.14
CA VAL A 42 3.30 -3.51 10.02
C VAL A 42 2.14 -4.50 10.11
N PRO A 43 1.10 -4.21 10.92
CA PRO A 43 -0.12 -5.01 10.97
C PRO A 43 -0.76 -5.17 9.57
N PRO A 44 -1.08 -6.39 9.08
CA PRO A 44 -1.62 -6.60 7.74
C PRO A 44 -2.91 -5.83 7.42
N ASP A 45 -3.74 -5.57 8.42
CA ASP A 45 -5.01 -4.84 8.32
C ASP A 45 -4.85 -3.37 7.88
N ILE A 46 -3.67 -2.77 8.09
CA ILE A 46 -3.39 -1.38 7.68
C ILE A 46 -2.52 -1.29 6.41
N TRP A 47 -2.09 -2.41 5.82
CA TRP A 47 -1.22 -2.41 4.63
C TRP A 47 -1.86 -1.70 3.44
N ALA A 48 -3.15 -1.98 3.18
CA ALA A 48 -3.87 -1.39 2.06
C ALA A 48 -3.95 0.14 2.19
N THR A 49 -4.27 0.63 3.38
CA THR A 49 -4.33 2.08 3.67
C THR A 49 -2.98 2.76 3.47
N TYR A 50 -1.90 2.15 3.94
CA TYR A 50 -0.56 2.70 3.72
C TYR A 50 -0.14 2.67 2.26
N LEU A 51 -0.42 1.57 1.56
CA LEU A 51 -0.13 1.45 0.14
C LEU A 51 -0.88 2.51 -0.67
N ILE A 52 -2.18 2.70 -0.45
CA ILE A 52 -2.96 3.72 -1.16
C ILE A 52 -2.42 5.12 -0.89
N SER A 53 -2.03 5.39 0.36
CA SER A 53 -1.51 6.70 0.76
C SER A 53 -0.11 7.00 0.22
N SER A 54 0.68 5.98 -0.13
CA SER A 54 2.01 6.15 -0.74
C SER A 54 1.96 6.35 -2.27
N LEU A 55 0.79 6.20 -2.89
CA LEU A 55 0.63 6.36 -4.33
C LEU A 55 0.50 7.84 -4.72
N PRO A 56 0.99 8.22 -5.92
CA PRO A 56 0.61 9.47 -6.55
C PRO A 56 -0.92 9.64 -6.58
N ALA A 57 -1.39 10.88 -6.32
CA ALA A 57 -2.82 11.18 -6.21
C ALA A 57 -3.65 10.71 -7.43
N GLU A 58 -3.06 10.70 -8.62
CA GLU A 58 -3.71 10.19 -9.84
C GLU A 58 -4.08 8.71 -9.74
N ILE A 59 -3.21 7.89 -9.16
CA ILE A 59 -3.42 6.46 -8.97
C ILE A 59 -4.33 6.22 -7.76
N GLY A 60 -4.12 6.97 -6.66
CA GLY A 60 -4.97 6.88 -5.47
C GLY A 60 -6.46 7.13 -5.76
N ARG A 61 -6.78 7.99 -6.74
CA ARG A 61 -8.16 8.25 -7.18
C ARG A 61 -8.89 7.05 -7.75
N LEU A 62 -8.19 5.99 -8.17
CA LEU A 62 -8.83 4.74 -8.62
C LEU A 62 -9.71 4.13 -7.53
N PHE A 63 -9.36 4.37 -6.27
CA PHE A 63 -10.05 3.82 -5.11
C PHE A 63 -11.13 4.74 -4.54
N ALA A 64 -11.27 5.96 -5.05
CA ALA A 64 -12.22 6.95 -4.51
C ALA A 64 -13.69 6.54 -4.69
N ARG A 65 -13.96 5.60 -5.59
CA ARG A 65 -15.32 5.06 -5.87
C ARG A 65 -15.52 3.65 -5.34
N GLU A 66 -14.49 3.04 -4.78
CA GLU A 66 -14.56 1.69 -4.25
C GLU A 66 -15.14 1.70 -2.83
N PRO A 67 -15.92 0.68 -2.44
CA PRO A 67 -16.40 0.54 -1.06
C PRO A 67 -15.24 0.48 -0.05
N GLU A 68 -15.45 0.98 1.17
CA GLU A 68 -14.45 0.90 2.25
C GLU A 68 -13.92 -0.54 2.45
N THR A 69 -14.83 -1.52 2.45
CA THR A 69 -14.49 -2.95 2.58
C THR A 69 -13.52 -3.45 1.52
N LYS A 70 -13.53 -2.84 0.32
CA LYS A 70 -12.63 -3.19 -0.78
C LYS A 70 -11.28 -2.50 -0.67
N ILE A 71 -11.26 -1.22 -0.29
CA ILE A 71 -9.99 -0.46 -0.18
C ILE A 71 -9.15 -0.88 1.04
N HIS A 72 -9.74 -1.59 2.01
CA HIS A 72 -9.02 -2.22 3.11
C HIS A 72 -8.52 -3.64 2.78
N ASP A 73 -9.00 -4.27 1.71
CA ASP A 73 -8.50 -5.56 1.23
C ASP A 73 -7.24 -5.35 0.38
N PHE A 74 -6.09 -5.75 0.95
CA PHE A 74 -4.80 -5.60 0.31
C PHE A 74 -4.69 -6.36 -1.03
N GLU A 75 -5.26 -7.55 -1.14
CA GLU A 75 -5.22 -8.35 -2.37
C GLU A 75 -6.09 -7.74 -3.47
N TYR A 76 -7.24 -7.19 -3.08
CA TYR A 76 -8.10 -6.44 -3.99
C TYR A 76 -7.37 -5.21 -4.54
N VAL A 77 -6.77 -4.40 -3.66
CA VAL A 77 -6.01 -3.19 -4.05
C VAL A 77 -4.87 -3.53 -5.00
N LYS A 78 -4.09 -4.59 -4.71
CA LYS A 78 -3.04 -5.08 -5.61
C LYS A 78 -3.58 -5.47 -6.97
N THR A 79 -4.70 -6.18 -7.00
CA THR A 79 -5.32 -6.63 -8.25
C THR A 79 -5.74 -5.45 -9.14
N VAL A 80 -6.38 -4.43 -8.57
CA VAL A 80 -6.76 -3.20 -9.29
C VAL A 80 -5.54 -2.49 -9.85
N LEU A 81 -4.48 -2.32 -9.04
CA LEU A 81 -3.23 -1.69 -9.48
C LEU A 81 -2.58 -2.47 -10.62
N LEU A 82 -2.46 -3.80 -10.48
CA LEU A 82 -1.88 -4.63 -11.52
C LEU A 82 -2.71 -4.58 -12.81
N GLN A 83 -4.05 -4.67 -12.74
CA GLN A 83 -4.89 -4.58 -13.93
C GLN A 83 -4.74 -3.24 -14.66
N ARG A 84 -4.63 -2.13 -13.91
CA ARG A 84 -4.48 -0.79 -14.50
C ARG A 84 -3.14 -0.59 -15.20
N PHE A 85 -2.07 -1.24 -14.72
CA PHE A 85 -0.70 -1.08 -15.22
C PHE A 85 -0.23 -2.23 -16.12
N LYS A 86 -0.92 -3.39 -16.13
CA LYS A 86 -0.70 -4.50 -17.08
C LYS A 86 -1.03 -4.15 -18.53
N MET A 87 -1.73 -3.04 -18.77
CA MET A 87 -2.02 -2.54 -20.11
C MET A 87 -0.82 -1.89 -20.82
N ASN A 88 0.36 -1.81 -20.17
CA ASN A 88 1.55 -1.16 -20.70
C ASN A 88 2.76 -2.11 -20.91
N ALA A 89 2.54 -3.42 -20.96
CA ALA A 89 3.58 -4.40 -21.29
C ALA A 89 3.63 -4.67 -22.81
#